data_AF-A0A3D1QEX0-F1
#
_entry.id   AF-A0A3D1QEX0-F1
#
_cell.length_a   1.000
_cell.length_b   1.000
_cell.length_c   1.000
_cell.angle_alpha   90.00
_cell.angle_beta   90.00
_cell.angle_gamma   90.00
#
_symmetry.space_group_name_H-M   'P 1'
#
loop_
_entity.id
_entity.type
_entity.pdbx_description
1 polymer ?
#
loop_
_entity_poly.entity_id
_entity_poly.type
_entity_poly.pdbx_seq_one_letter_code
_entity_poly.pdbx_strand_id
1 'polypeptide(L)'
;METLNLHGLGLNEALEKTRSSLQWCMDHGVDILDINHGKGHHSERNFSVIKTEVRKLLKSWPEIKASGYKVVYGESDLPVCLTFDAGHTLVLLKGLEQQYLGGQKKQEKNRQIYSEEARRERKAAKTQKSRKRKSY
;
A
#
# COMPACT_ATOMS: atom_id res chain seq x y z
N MET A 1 -11.65 -3.59 -8.87
CA MET A 1 -10.49 -2.98 -8.19
C MET A 1 -10.06 -1.79 -9.00
N GLU A 2 -9.90 -0.65 -8.34
CA GLU A 2 -9.48 0.60 -8.95
C GLU A 2 -8.06 0.97 -8.53
N THR A 3 -7.38 1.76 -9.37
CA THR A 3 -6.02 2.23 -9.11
C THR A 3 -5.91 3.74 -9.29
N LEU A 4 -5.43 4.41 -8.25
CA LEU A 4 -5.10 5.84 -8.23
C LEU A 4 -3.59 6.03 -8.24
N ASN A 5 -3.06 6.61 -9.31
CA ASN A 5 -1.65 6.96 -9.40
C ASN A 5 -1.43 8.42 -9.00
N LEU A 6 -0.69 8.64 -7.91
CA LEU A 6 -0.31 9.95 -7.38
C LEU A 6 1.17 10.29 -7.62
N HIS A 7 1.91 9.38 -8.25
CA HIS A 7 3.33 9.59 -8.51
C HIS A 7 3.54 10.79 -9.45
N GLY A 8 4.37 11.73 -9.04
CA GLY A 8 4.69 12.93 -9.81
C GLY A 8 3.70 14.09 -9.66
N LEU A 9 2.64 13.93 -8.86
CA LEU A 9 1.71 15.03 -8.58
C LEU A 9 2.22 15.97 -7.49
N GLY A 10 1.69 17.20 -7.47
CA GLY A 10 1.85 18.09 -6.32
C GLY A 10 1.06 17.58 -5.10
N LEU A 11 1.45 17.99 -3.89
CA LEU A 11 0.81 17.54 -2.65
C LEU A 11 -0.70 17.81 -2.62
N ASN A 12 -1.11 19.04 -2.89
CA ASN A 12 -2.52 19.43 -2.83
C ASN A 12 -3.35 18.67 -3.86
N GLU A 13 -2.85 18.57 -5.10
CA GLU A 13 -3.48 17.80 -6.16
C GLU A 13 -3.61 16.31 -5.77
N ALA A 14 -2.57 15.73 -5.18
CA ALA A 14 -2.60 14.35 -4.73
C ALA A 14 -3.66 14.11 -3.65
N LEU A 15 -3.81 15.04 -2.70
CA LEU A 15 -4.82 14.95 -1.65
C LEU A 15 -6.24 15.13 -2.21
N GLU A 16 -6.44 16.07 -3.13
CA GLU A 16 -7.74 16.29 -3.78
C GLU A 16 -8.17 15.10 -4.64
N LYS A 17 -7.26 14.54 -5.44
CA LYS A 17 -7.52 13.31 -6.19
C LYS A 17 -7.81 12.14 -5.26
N THR A 18 -7.05 12.00 -4.17
CA THR A 18 -7.31 10.96 -3.17
C THR A 18 -8.73 11.08 -2.62
N ARG A 19 -9.19 12.28 -2.28
CA ARG A 19 -10.56 12.50 -1.79
C ARG A 19 -11.61 12.14 -2.82
N SER A 20 -11.48 12.69 -4.02
CA SER A 20 -12.46 12.50 -5.09
C SER A 20 -12.56 11.03 -5.50
N SER A 21 -11.43 10.35 -5.67
CA SER A 21 -11.39 8.93 -6.01
C SER A 21 -11.93 8.04 -4.90
N LEU A 22 -11.63 8.36 -3.63
CA LEU A 22 -12.15 7.58 -2.51
C LEU A 22 -13.67 7.69 -2.41
N GLN A 23 -14.21 8.91 -2.50
CA GLN A 23 -15.65 9.13 -2.47
C GLN A 23 -16.34 8.39 -3.63
N TRP A 24 -15.82 8.54 -4.84
CA TRP A 24 -16.34 7.84 -6.01
C TRP A 24 -16.34 6.31 -5.82
N CYS A 25 -15.26 5.75 -5.26
CA CYS A 25 -15.19 4.32 -4.97
C CYS A 25 -16.24 3.87 -3.95
N MET A 26 -16.50 4.67 -2.91
CA MET A 26 -17.52 4.36 -1.91
C MET A 26 -18.94 4.46 -2.51
N ASP A 27 -19.19 5.49 -3.32
CA ASP A 27 -20.50 5.71 -3.96
C ASP A 27 -20.85 4.62 -4.98
N HIS A 28 -19.85 4.02 -5.63
CA HIS A 28 -20.02 2.99 -6.65
C HIS A 28 -19.77 1.57 -6.14
N GLY A 29 -19.51 1.40 -4.84
CA GLY A 29 -19.29 0.08 -4.23
C GLY A 29 -18.04 -0.64 -4.74
N VAL A 30 -16.96 0.09 -5.01
CA VAL A 30 -15.68 -0.50 -5.43
C VAL A 30 -15.06 -1.23 -4.24
N ASP A 31 -14.79 -2.52 -4.40
CA ASP A 31 -14.24 -3.38 -3.33
C ASP A 31 -12.86 -2.94 -2.81
N ILE A 32 -11.98 -2.51 -3.72
CA ILE A 32 -10.57 -2.20 -3.45
C ILE A 32 -10.13 -1.03 -4.31
N LEU A 33 -9.59 0.00 -3.65
CA LEU A 33 -8.85 1.11 -4.24
C LEU A 33 -7.37 0.99 -3.88
N ASP A 34 -6.51 0.86 -4.89
CA ASP A 34 -5.05 0.93 -4.75
C ASP A 34 -4.54 2.34 -5.00
N ILE A 35 -3.89 2.94 -4.00
CA ILE A 35 -3.31 4.28 -4.08
C ILE A 35 -1.80 4.18 -4.17
N ASN A 36 -1.26 4.41 -5.37
CA ASN A 36 0.17 4.48 -5.64
C ASN A 36 0.70 5.90 -5.42
N HIS A 37 1.31 6.14 -4.26
CA HIS A 37 1.96 7.41 -3.90
C HIS A 37 3.49 7.39 -4.06
N GLY A 38 4.04 6.26 -4.50
CA GLY A 38 5.47 6.06 -4.66
C GLY A 38 6.21 5.79 -3.35
N LYS A 39 7.44 5.27 -3.46
CA LYS A 39 8.22 4.80 -2.29
C LYS A 39 8.85 5.92 -1.46
N GLY A 40 8.82 7.16 -1.96
CA GLY A 40 9.42 8.32 -1.29
C GLY A 40 10.94 8.45 -1.43
N HIS A 41 11.55 7.84 -2.45
CA HIS A 41 13.01 7.90 -2.66
C HIS A 41 13.52 9.17 -3.36
N HIS A 42 12.63 9.96 -3.99
CA HIS A 42 12.99 11.17 -4.73
C HIS A 42 12.50 12.45 -4.05
N SER A 43 12.79 12.62 -2.77
CA SER A 43 12.77 13.94 -2.17
C SER A 43 14.19 14.51 -2.22
N GLU A 44 14.57 15.16 -3.33
CA GLU A 44 15.76 16.04 -3.37
C GLU A 44 15.67 17.18 -2.32
N ARG A 45 14.54 17.30 -1.61
CA ARG A 45 14.29 18.26 -0.53
C ARG A 45 13.73 17.64 0.77
N ASN A 46 14.10 16.39 1.07
CA ASN A 46 13.99 15.79 2.41
C ASN A 46 12.60 15.50 3.01
N PHE A 47 11.50 15.45 2.23
CA PHE A 47 10.23 14.91 2.73
C PHE A 47 9.47 14.12 1.66
N SER A 48 9.19 12.84 1.92
CA SER A 48 8.14 12.09 1.20
C SER A 48 6.78 12.53 1.74
N VAL A 49 6.36 13.73 1.33
CA VAL A 49 5.16 14.39 1.86
C VAL A 49 3.90 13.63 1.43
N ILE A 50 3.81 13.22 0.16
CA ILE A 50 2.59 12.61 -0.39
C ILE A 50 2.23 11.31 0.34
N LYS A 51 3.17 10.37 0.49
CA LYS A 51 2.94 9.12 1.23
C LYS A 51 2.40 9.39 2.63
N THR A 52 3.03 10.31 3.34
CA THR A 52 2.73 10.61 4.73
C THR A 52 1.36 11.28 4.85
N GLU A 53 1.11 12.31 4.05
CA GLU A 53 -0.12 13.09 4.09
C GLU A 53 -1.33 12.28 3.57
N VAL A 54 -1.16 11.46 2.54
CA VAL A 54 -2.22 10.53 2.08
C VAL A 54 -2.57 9.54 3.19
N ARG A 55 -1.58 8.94 3.87
CA ARG A 55 -1.86 8.02 4.98
C ARG A 55 -2.51 8.70 6.18
N LYS A 56 -2.14 9.96 6.46
CA LYS A 56 -2.79 10.78 7.49
C LYS A 56 -4.25 11.04 7.10
N LEU A 57 -4.50 11.51 5.89
CA LEU A 57 -5.83 11.78 5.34
C LEU A 57 -6.74 10.55 5.47
N LEU A 58 -6.28 9.38 5.01
CA LEU A 58 -7.05 8.14 5.06
C LEU A 58 -7.32 7.70 6.51
N LYS A 59 -6.38 7.89 7.43
CA LYS A 59 -6.60 7.58 8.85
C LYS A 59 -7.58 8.53 9.52
N SER A 60 -7.57 9.80 9.12
CA SER A 60 -8.40 10.85 9.72
C SER A 60 -9.80 10.90 9.15
N TRP A 61 -10.15 10.08 8.14
CA TRP A 61 -11.45 10.12 7.47
C TRP A 61 -12.42 9.08 8.06
N PRO A 62 -13.40 9.49 8.89
CA PRO A 62 -14.31 8.56 9.58
C PRO A 62 -15.15 7.69 8.63
N GLU A 63 -15.52 8.25 7.48
CA GLU A 63 -16.44 7.68 6.49
C GLU A 63 -15.92 6.36 5.93
N ILE A 64 -14.59 6.16 5.90
CA ILE A 64 -13.99 4.89 5.50
C ILE A 64 -14.49 3.77 6.42
N LYS A 65 -14.43 3.98 7.75
CA LYS A 65 -14.87 2.96 8.72
C LYS A 65 -16.38 2.81 8.73
N ALA A 66 -17.11 3.92 8.60
CA ALA A 66 -18.57 3.94 8.58
C ALA A 66 -19.13 3.17 7.38
N SER A 67 -18.48 3.29 6.21
CA SER A 67 -18.84 2.60 4.97
C SER A 67 -18.32 1.16 4.87
N GLY A 68 -17.76 0.61 5.96
CA GLY A 68 -17.28 -0.78 5.99
C GLY A 68 -15.89 -1.01 5.38
N TYR A 69 -15.17 0.04 5.00
CA TYR A 69 -13.82 -0.04 4.45
C TYR A 69 -12.73 -0.05 5.54
N LYS A 70 -11.53 -0.45 5.13
CA LYS A 70 -10.31 -0.55 5.92
C LYS A 70 -9.11 -0.10 5.11
N VAL A 71 -8.23 0.65 5.76
CA VAL A 71 -6.95 1.08 5.18
C VAL A 71 -5.89 0.02 5.49
N VAL A 72 -5.19 -0.45 4.46
CA VAL A 72 -4.09 -1.39 4.58
C VAL A 72 -2.88 -0.85 3.83
N TYR A 73 -1.70 -0.93 4.43
CA TYR A 73 -0.47 -0.48 3.79
C TYR A 73 0.09 -1.56 2.87
N GLY A 74 0.56 -1.18 1.68
CA GLY A 74 1.06 -2.13 0.69
C GLY A 74 2.25 -2.97 1.18
N GLU A 75 3.02 -2.47 2.14
CA GLU A 75 4.09 -3.23 2.81
C GLU A 75 3.61 -4.21 3.90
N SER A 76 2.30 -4.41 4.05
CA SER A 76 1.76 -5.39 4.99
C SER A 76 1.98 -6.82 4.51
N ASP A 77 2.05 -7.75 5.45
CA ASP A 77 2.14 -9.20 5.17
C ASP A 77 0.76 -9.84 4.95
N LEU A 78 -0.30 -9.04 4.77
CA LEU A 78 -1.64 -9.54 4.47
C LEU A 78 -1.71 -10.14 3.05
N PRO A 79 -2.49 -11.22 2.83
CA PRO A 79 -2.63 -11.86 1.51
C PRO A 79 -2.95 -10.89 0.35
N VAL A 80 -3.81 -9.90 0.62
CA VAL A 80 -4.18 -8.87 -0.37
C VAL A 80 -2.99 -7.98 -0.76
N CYS A 81 -2.00 -7.82 0.12
CA CYS A 81 -0.85 -6.92 -0.05
C CYS A 81 0.37 -7.59 -0.69
N LEU A 82 0.37 -8.90 -0.91
CA LEU A 82 1.58 -9.63 -1.34
C LEU A 82 2.08 -9.24 -2.74
N THR A 83 1.28 -8.55 -3.54
CA THR A 83 1.72 -8.00 -4.83
C THR A 83 2.14 -6.53 -4.78
N PHE A 84 2.06 -5.91 -3.61
CA PHE A 84 2.29 -4.47 -3.40
C PHE A 84 3.54 -4.23 -2.57
N ASP A 85 3.98 -2.98 -2.55
CA ASP A 85 5.12 -2.55 -1.76
C ASP A 85 4.82 -1.24 -1.01
N ALA A 86 5.84 -0.68 -0.37
CA ALA A 86 5.71 0.50 0.47
C ALA A 86 5.26 1.78 -0.26
N GLY A 87 5.22 1.78 -1.61
CA GLY A 87 4.68 2.85 -2.43
C GLY A 87 3.16 2.83 -2.60
N HIS A 88 2.50 1.81 -2.05
CA HIS A 88 1.07 1.61 -2.18
C HIS A 88 0.35 1.72 -0.82
N THR A 89 -0.90 2.16 -0.88
CA THR A 89 -1.86 2.09 0.23
C THR A 89 -3.18 1.62 -0.34
N LEU A 90 -3.73 0.53 0.20
CA LEU A 90 -5.02 -0.02 -0.21
C LEU A 90 -6.12 0.51 0.72
N VAL A 91 -7.27 0.83 0.13
CA VAL A 91 -8.53 0.99 0.85
C VAL A 91 -9.47 -0.08 0.35
N LEU A 92 -9.91 -0.99 1.23
CA LEU A 92 -10.64 -2.20 0.85
C LEU A 92 -11.82 -2.46 1.79
N LEU A 93 -12.85 -3.14 1.31
CA LEU A 93 -13.94 -3.64 2.17
C LEU A 93 -13.40 -4.61 3.20
N LYS A 94 -13.87 -4.48 4.45
CA LYS A 94 -13.51 -5.41 5.54
C LYS A 94 -13.82 -6.85 5.13
N GLY A 95 -12.88 -7.76 5.39
CA GLY A 95 -12.95 -9.17 5.02
C GLY A 95 -12.07 -9.50 3.81
N LEU A 96 -11.81 -8.53 2.92
CA LEU A 96 -10.99 -8.76 1.73
C LEU A 96 -9.49 -8.82 2.03
N GLU A 97 -9.04 -8.44 3.24
CA GLU A 97 -7.61 -8.46 3.58
C GLU A 97 -6.97 -9.86 3.52
N GLN A 98 -7.76 -10.92 3.68
CA GLN A 98 -7.31 -12.31 3.63
C GLN A 98 -7.37 -12.91 2.22
N GLN A 99 -7.90 -12.18 1.24
CA GLN A 99 -8.00 -12.65 -0.12
C GLN A 99 -6.72 -12.34 -0.90
N TYR A 100 -6.28 -13.28 -1.73
CA TYR A 100 -5.13 -13.07 -2.62
C TYR A 100 -5.57 -12.33 -3.88
N LEU A 101 -4.90 -11.21 -4.19
CA LEU A 101 -5.14 -10.49 -5.44
C LEU A 101 -4.37 -11.10 -6.62
N GLY A 102 -5.09 -11.35 -7.73
CA GLY A 102 -4.56 -11.88 -8.99
C GLY A 102 -4.91 -13.35 -9.26
N GLY A 103 -4.78 -13.79 -10.52
CA GLY A 103 -5.11 -15.17 -10.93
C GLY A 103 -4.18 -16.24 -10.33
N GLN A 104 -4.64 -17.49 -10.33
CA GLN A 104 -4.00 -18.66 -9.66
C GLN A 104 -2.47 -18.76 -9.84
N LYS A 105 -1.92 -18.48 -11.04
CA LYS A 105 -0.46 -18.50 -11.28
C LYS A 105 0.33 -17.46 -10.45
N LYS A 106 -0.24 -16.28 -10.22
CA LYS A 106 0.37 -15.23 -9.40
C LYS A 106 0.23 -15.56 -7.91
N GLN A 107 -0.87 -16.24 -7.54
CA GLN A 107 -1.11 -16.77 -6.20
C GLN A 107 -0.10 -17.86 -5.83
N GLU A 108 0.18 -18.82 -6.71
CA GLU A 108 1.18 -19.89 -6.51
C GLU A 108 2.58 -19.30 -6.26
N LYS A 109 2.99 -18.34 -7.08
CA LYS A 109 4.29 -17.66 -6.98
C LYS A 109 4.40 -16.82 -5.70
N ASN A 110 3.33 -16.12 -5.31
CA ASN A 110 3.31 -15.39 -4.04
C ASN A 110 3.31 -16.34 -2.84
N ARG A 111 2.61 -17.47 -2.89
CA ARG A 111 2.66 -18.50 -1.84
C ARG A 111 4.08 -19.00 -1.60
N GLN A 112 4.87 -19.16 -2.68
CA GLN A 112 6.28 -19.53 -2.60
C GLN A 112 7.16 -18.39 -2.05
N ILE A 113 6.94 -17.13 -2.47
CA ILE A 113 7.73 -15.96 -2.04
C ILE A 113 7.41 -15.54 -0.59
N TYR A 114 6.20 -15.82 -0.10
CA TYR A 114 5.74 -15.42 1.23
C TYR A 114 5.55 -16.61 2.19
N SER A 115 6.13 -17.77 1.87
CA SER A 115 6.30 -18.86 2.82
C SER A 115 7.10 -18.38 4.05
N GLU A 116 6.91 -19.03 5.19
CA GLU A 116 7.63 -18.70 6.43
C GLU A 116 9.17 -18.76 6.25
N GLU A 117 9.65 -19.63 5.37
CA GLU A 117 11.05 -19.69 4.96
C GLU A 117 11.48 -18.44 4.19
N ALA A 118 10.75 -18.06 3.13
CA ALA A 118 11.07 -16.86 2.36
C ALA A 118 10.89 -15.56 3.18
N ARG A 119 10.07 -15.59 4.24
CA ARG A 119 9.93 -14.52 5.22
C ARG A 119 11.14 -14.44 6.15
N ARG A 120 11.66 -15.58 6.62
CA ARG A 120 12.93 -15.66 7.37
C ARG A 120 14.10 -15.16 6.53
N GLU A 121 14.18 -15.56 5.27
CA GLU A 121 15.24 -15.14 4.35
C GLU A 121 15.22 -13.64 4.09
N ARG A 122 14.04 -13.02 3.88
CA ARG A 122 13.93 -11.57 3.72
C ARG A 122 14.33 -10.80 4.98
N LYS A 123 13.95 -11.28 6.17
CA LYS A 123 14.40 -10.71 7.46
C LYS A 123 15.93 -10.85 7.63
N ALA A 124 16.48 -12.00 7.28
CA ALA A 124 17.92 -12.26 7.35
C ALA A 124 18.70 -11.37 6.37
N ALA A 125 18.24 -11.26 5.11
CA ALA A 125 18.85 -10.42 4.08
C ALA A 125 18.83 -8.94 4.47
N LYS A 126 17.72 -8.44 5.04
CA LYS A 126 17.61 -7.05 5.53
C LYS A 126 18.61 -6.78 6.66
N THR A 127 18.77 -7.75 7.58
CA THR A 127 19.73 -7.70 8.70
C THR A 127 21.18 -7.76 8.23
N GLN A 128 21.50 -8.62 7.25
CA GLN A 128 22.84 -8.70 6.65
C GLN A 128 23.20 -7.39 5.94
N LYS A 129 22.26 -6.80 5.19
CA LYS A 129 22.49 -5.55 4.45
C LYS A 129 22.67 -4.35 5.40
N SER A 130 21.96 -4.31 6.53
CA SER A 130 22.18 -3.29 7.56
C SER A 130 23.52 -3.46 8.30
N ARG A 131 24.00 -4.70 8.49
CA ARG A 131 25.31 -4.97 9.10
C ARG A 131 26.47 -4.56 8.19
N LYS A 132 26.38 -4.86 6.88
CA LYS A 132 27.39 -4.40 5.89
C LYS A 132 27.50 -2.87 5.83
N ARG A 133 26.39 -2.14 6.03
CA ARG A 133 26.36 -0.67 6.06
C ARG A 133 26.94 -0.04 7.34
N LYS A 134 27.07 -0.80 8.43
CA LYS A 134 27.67 -0.35 9.71
C LYS A 134 29.16 -0.69 9.84
N SER A 135 29.71 -1.42 8.87
CA SER A 135 31.10 -1.90 8.88
C SER A 135 32.02 -1.06 7.97
N TYR A 136 31.55 0.11 7.55
CA TYR A 136 32.31 1.12 6.80
C TYR A 136 32.37 2.40 7.63
#